data_AF-A0A238ZW78-F1
#
_entry.id   AF-A0A238ZW78-F1
#
_cell.length_a   1.000
_cell.length_b   1.000
_cell.length_c   1.000
_cell.angle_alpha   90.00
_cell.angle_beta   90.00
_cell.angle_gamma   90.00
#
_symmetry.space_group_name_H-M   'P 1'
#
loop_
_entity.id
_entity.type
_entity.pdbx_description
1 polymer ?
#
loop_
_entity_poly.entity_id
_entity_poly.type
_entity_poly.pdbx_seq_one_letter_code
_entity_poly.pdbx_strand_id
1 'polypeptide(L)'
;MSGRMEIVEWADVSGTGFSPQGRSSGGASPAHWAAAEAMLHEDLGQPPEGIRRTGEHPIWTLRRVPLGDRRTWCFVVQGRRGPFGVAGTSRFGFAPPGMDAYESWETGMAEVAGPHEPPAEDPPTGLLSVVLGGVLLRRPVIPIGTSPADTAWVIQRILGVLPERDARLFSWSTCLLQPPGPATSRVVSGRWPAEFNGWEPELGRAVEQVFAAGPVTKGQVARFLDDRAAEAGFDDLVDVAAHGRCLPQRRRGDVSLHELILQSRYSPQPVRQEEVPGMLHARQGRIALRDNHRSLVREWARDNPAAAVRHLRAESDPVLSRELTLGLVQAQDGSPENLLGLPTAGKPGSADWLRRLAELLTDACDRDDLLRHAERWRERERPWASYPDLFAARGWLKSLGLTVDDAPGLFPVRKDLIIEELNRHHRITSAALEELHLVRRPVELIEEIAPELRALPPQEAEALIEALSKRTTDRRSARRLQGLKTRLTGVPEPARPATPKRRRYNPLALILVGAATLVAVLVLLILAPSTGDRSELGRTGPSETGGHPDQGPYRLPAIDEHPEQRRYRLPAIDGHSEPGRSGQRRHGPPGTGAGRPMPGQS
;
A
#
# COMPACT_ATOMS: atom_id res chain seq x y z
N MET A 1 -17.50 -23.77 17.08
CA MET A 1 -17.09 -24.25 18.41
C MET A 1 -15.73 -24.87 18.25
N SER A 2 -14.65 -24.19 18.65
CA SER A 2 -13.31 -24.79 18.61
C SER A 2 -13.25 -25.88 19.69
N GLY A 3 -12.98 -27.12 19.27
CA GLY A 3 -12.85 -28.24 20.21
C GLY A 3 -11.51 -28.16 20.94
N ARG A 4 -11.53 -28.39 22.25
CA ARG A 4 -10.34 -28.47 23.10
C ARG A 4 -9.53 -29.73 22.80
N MET A 5 -8.20 -29.69 22.96
CA MET A 5 -7.38 -30.90 22.85
C MET A 5 -7.55 -31.82 24.06
N GLU A 6 -7.51 -33.13 23.84
CA GLU A 6 -7.40 -34.12 24.91
C GLU A 6 -5.93 -34.26 25.31
N ILE A 7 -5.59 -33.98 26.56
CA ILE A 7 -4.19 -33.92 27.03
C ILE A 7 -3.89 -35.11 27.95
N VAL A 8 -2.79 -35.81 27.65
CA VAL A 8 -2.18 -36.83 28.53
C VAL A 8 -0.72 -36.50 28.79
N GLU A 9 -0.21 -36.93 29.95
CA GLU A 9 1.11 -36.54 30.44
C GLU A 9 1.91 -37.76 30.89
N TRP A 10 3.20 -37.77 30.53
CA TRP A 10 4.16 -38.78 30.93
C TRP A 10 5.37 -38.11 31.59
N ALA A 11 5.82 -38.66 32.72
CA ALA A 11 7.01 -38.18 33.40
C ALA A 11 7.79 -39.30 34.08
N ASP A 12 9.10 -39.14 34.19
CA ASP A 12 9.97 -40.00 34.98
C ASP A 12 10.25 -39.38 36.35
N VAL A 13 9.30 -39.55 37.26
CA VAL A 13 9.35 -38.95 38.61
C VAL A 13 10.28 -39.72 39.55
N SER A 14 10.49 -41.02 39.29
CA SER A 14 11.20 -41.93 40.21
C SER A 14 12.59 -42.34 39.72
N GLY A 15 12.98 -41.97 38.50
CA GLY A 15 14.20 -42.46 37.86
C GLY A 15 14.13 -43.93 37.47
N THR A 16 12.92 -44.52 37.45
CA THR A 16 12.69 -45.93 37.06
C THR A 16 12.01 -46.06 35.70
N GLY A 17 11.77 -44.94 35.00
CA GLY A 17 11.17 -44.88 33.67
C GLY A 17 9.93 -43.99 33.61
N PHE A 18 9.46 -43.75 32.39
CA PHE A 18 8.25 -42.97 32.14
C PHE A 18 7.00 -43.64 32.76
N SER A 19 6.27 -42.88 33.57
CA SER A 19 5.00 -43.29 34.18
C SER A 19 3.92 -42.25 33.90
N PRO A 20 2.63 -42.66 33.76
CA PRO A 20 1.59 -41.74 33.36
C PRO A 20 1.25 -40.84 34.55
N GLN A 21 1.14 -39.54 34.31
CA GLN A 21 0.84 -38.56 35.35
C GLN A 21 -0.65 -38.19 35.27
N GLY A 22 -1.39 -38.37 36.38
CA GLY A 22 -2.82 -38.06 36.46
C GLY A 22 -3.08 -36.60 36.87
N ARG A 23 -4.19 -35.93 36.55
CA ARG A 23 -5.45 -36.30 35.89
C ARG A 23 -5.44 -35.73 34.46
N SER A 24 -5.72 -36.54 33.44
CA SER A 24 -6.16 -36.00 32.14
C SER A 24 -7.33 -35.06 32.40
N SER A 25 -7.34 -33.90 31.76
CA SER A 25 -8.30 -32.81 32.02
C SER A 25 -9.77 -33.18 31.79
N GLY A 26 -10.09 -34.41 31.35
CA GLY A 26 -11.46 -34.91 31.20
C GLY A 26 -11.65 -36.43 31.24
N GLY A 27 -10.65 -37.22 31.68
CA GLY A 27 -10.75 -38.69 31.60
C GLY A 27 -10.41 -39.24 30.21
N ALA A 28 -9.28 -38.83 29.64
CA ALA A 28 -8.69 -39.38 28.42
C ALA A 28 -8.86 -40.91 28.32
N SER A 29 -9.42 -41.36 27.20
CA SER A 29 -9.66 -42.79 26.96
C SER A 29 -8.35 -43.59 26.91
N PRO A 30 -8.37 -44.90 27.20
CA PRO A 30 -7.19 -45.78 27.09
C PRO A 30 -6.45 -45.69 25.74
N ALA A 31 -7.18 -45.44 24.65
CA ALA A 31 -6.60 -45.24 23.33
C ALA A 31 -5.62 -44.05 23.25
N HIS A 32 -5.87 -42.94 23.96
CA HIS A 32 -4.99 -41.77 23.98
C HIS A 32 -3.69 -42.09 24.73
N TRP A 33 -3.80 -42.80 25.86
CA TRP A 33 -2.64 -43.26 26.63
C TRP A 33 -1.78 -44.23 25.81
N ALA A 34 -2.39 -45.22 25.16
CA ALA A 34 -1.69 -46.18 24.31
C ALA A 34 -1.03 -45.51 23.10
N ALA A 35 -1.69 -44.52 22.48
CA ALA A 35 -1.09 -43.74 21.40
C ALA A 35 0.13 -42.95 21.89
N ALA A 36 0.04 -42.27 23.04
CA ALA A 36 1.17 -41.55 23.63
C ALA A 36 2.34 -42.47 24.01
N GLU A 37 2.06 -43.63 24.59
CA GLU A 37 3.05 -44.65 24.93
C GLU A 37 3.77 -45.20 23.68
N ALA A 38 3.01 -45.51 22.62
CA ALA A 38 3.61 -45.91 21.34
C ALA A 38 4.55 -44.82 20.79
N MET A 39 4.18 -43.54 20.95
CA MET A 39 5.04 -42.45 20.50
C MET A 39 6.36 -42.34 21.30
N LEU A 40 6.32 -42.62 22.61
CA LEU A 40 7.50 -42.61 23.47
C LEU A 40 8.49 -43.73 23.14
N HIS A 41 7.99 -44.89 22.68
CA HIS A 41 8.81 -46.05 22.32
C HIS A 41 9.40 -46.01 20.90
N GLU A 42 8.97 -45.05 20.08
CA GLU A 42 9.51 -44.84 18.73
C GLU A 42 10.67 -43.83 18.75
N ASP A 43 10.38 -42.56 18.43
CA ASP A 43 11.35 -41.51 18.16
C ASP A 43 11.14 -40.24 19.00
N LEU A 44 10.10 -40.22 19.84
CA LEU A 44 9.81 -39.14 20.80
C LEU A 44 10.11 -39.58 22.23
N GLY A 45 11.23 -40.30 22.41
CA GLY A 45 11.66 -40.84 23.69
C GLY A 45 12.05 -39.79 24.74
N GLN A 46 12.60 -40.25 25.88
CA GLN A 46 13.08 -39.35 26.92
C GLN A 46 14.13 -38.38 26.37
N PRO A 47 14.09 -37.10 26.77
CA PRO A 47 15.23 -36.22 26.58
C PRO A 47 16.49 -36.87 27.17
N PRO A 48 17.58 -36.98 26.40
CA PRO A 48 18.82 -37.63 26.82
C PRO A 48 19.33 -37.14 28.18
N GLU A 49 19.96 -38.03 28.95
CA GLU A 49 20.37 -37.71 30.31
C GLU A 49 21.41 -36.59 30.41
N GLY A 50 22.28 -36.43 29.42
CA GLY A 50 23.25 -35.33 29.40
C GLY A 50 22.61 -33.97 29.17
N ILE A 51 21.40 -33.89 28.59
CA ILE A 51 20.69 -32.62 28.45
C ILE A 51 20.14 -32.20 29.81
N ARG A 52 20.72 -31.16 30.42
CA ARG A 52 20.41 -30.78 31.81
C ARG A 52 19.18 -29.88 31.94
N ARG A 53 18.87 -29.10 30.90
CA ARG A 53 17.75 -28.14 30.86
C ARG A 53 17.29 -27.94 29.42
N THR A 54 15.99 -27.77 29.23
CA THR A 54 15.40 -27.46 27.92
C THR A 54 14.52 -26.22 27.94
N GLY A 55 14.36 -25.55 29.10
CA GLY A 55 13.37 -24.47 29.26
C GLY A 55 13.55 -23.27 28.32
N GLU A 56 14.78 -23.03 27.84
CA GLU A 56 15.11 -21.95 26.89
C GLU A 56 14.81 -22.33 25.43
N HIS A 57 14.45 -23.59 25.15
CA HIS A 57 14.23 -24.09 23.80
C HIS A 57 12.89 -24.84 23.70
N PRO A 58 11.94 -24.39 22.86
CA PRO A 58 10.72 -25.15 22.63
C PRO A 58 11.08 -26.46 21.90
N ILE A 59 10.82 -27.61 22.52
CA ILE A 59 10.98 -28.93 21.90
C ILE A 59 9.58 -29.49 21.67
N TRP A 60 9.01 -29.10 20.54
CA TRP A 60 7.64 -29.41 20.17
C TRP A 60 7.62 -30.25 18.91
N THR A 61 6.67 -31.18 18.85
CA THR A 61 6.44 -32.00 17.65
C THR A 61 4.96 -32.10 17.37
N LEU A 62 4.55 -31.86 16.12
CA LEU A 62 3.23 -32.19 15.61
C LEU A 62 3.34 -33.34 14.61
N ARG A 63 2.61 -34.42 14.86
CA ARG A 63 2.53 -35.56 13.93
C ARG A 63 1.16 -36.20 13.92
N ARG A 64 0.85 -36.89 12.83
CA ARG A 64 -0.42 -37.60 12.68
C ARG A 64 -0.28 -39.03 13.17
N VAL A 65 -1.06 -39.41 14.17
CA VAL A 65 -0.95 -40.69 14.89
C VAL A 65 -2.24 -41.49 14.84
N PRO A 66 -2.16 -42.83 14.85
CA PRO A 66 -3.33 -43.67 15.01
C PRO A 66 -3.93 -43.50 16.42
N LEU A 67 -5.25 -43.39 16.49
CA LEU A 67 -6.03 -43.30 17.72
C LEU A 67 -7.31 -44.11 17.54
N GLY A 68 -7.27 -45.39 17.90
CA GLY A 68 -8.31 -46.35 17.51
C GLY A 68 -8.38 -46.51 15.99
N ASP A 69 -9.59 -46.45 15.43
CA ASP A 69 -9.84 -46.65 13.99
C ASP A 69 -9.59 -45.39 13.13
N ARG A 70 -9.11 -44.30 13.74
CA ARG A 70 -8.88 -43.01 13.06
C ARG A 70 -7.45 -42.55 13.24
N ARG A 71 -7.06 -41.56 12.43
CA ARG A 71 -5.80 -40.82 12.59
C ARG A 71 -6.08 -39.40 13.02
N THR A 72 -5.42 -38.96 14.10
CA THR A 72 -5.54 -37.59 14.63
C THR A 72 -4.19 -36.90 14.66
N TRP A 73 -4.21 -35.57 14.70
CA TRP A 73 -3.03 -34.77 14.98
C TRP A 73 -2.71 -34.83 16.48
N CYS A 74 -1.45 -35.07 16.81
CA CYS A 74 -0.95 -35.04 18.18
C CYS A 74 0.20 -34.02 18.27
N PHE A 75 0.01 -33.00 19.10
CA PHE A 75 1.01 -32.01 19.45
C PHE A 75 1.71 -32.42 20.75
N VAL A 76 3.03 -32.55 20.70
CA VAL A 76 3.87 -33.08 21.77
C VAL A 76 4.81 -32.01 22.25
N VAL A 77 4.97 -31.91 23.56
CA VAL A 77 5.93 -31.02 24.21
C VAL A 77 6.85 -31.88 25.06
N GLN A 78 8.13 -31.92 24.70
CA GLN A 78 9.16 -32.63 25.47
C GLN A 78 10.00 -31.63 26.26
N GLY A 79 10.46 -32.01 27.43
CA GLY A 79 11.39 -31.18 28.16
C GLY A 79 12.02 -31.83 29.39
N ARG A 80 13.10 -31.20 29.86
CA ARG A 80 13.73 -31.47 31.14
C ARG A 80 13.70 -30.20 31.99
N ARG A 81 13.08 -30.31 33.18
CA ARG A 81 12.89 -29.20 34.12
C ARG A 81 12.22 -27.95 33.51
N GLY A 82 11.10 -28.17 32.82
CA GLY A 82 10.16 -27.12 32.41
C GLY A 82 9.04 -26.90 33.45
N PRO A 83 7.78 -26.56 33.07
CA PRO A 83 6.66 -26.26 33.98
C PRO A 83 6.23 -27.41 34.94
N PHE A 84 7.03 -28.48 35.04
CA PHE A 84 6.80 -29.69 35.83
C PHE A 84 7.92 -30.01 36.84
N GLY A 85 9.08 -29.35 36.80
CA GLY A 85 10.14 -29.52 37.80
C GLY A 85 10.89 -30.88 37.84
N VAL A 86 10.56 -31.84 36.97
CA VAL A 86 11.12 -33.21 36.97
C VAL A 86 11.99 -33.47 35.72
N ALA A 87 12.91 -34.45 35.79
CA ALA A 87 13.71 -34.90 34.66
C ALA A 87 12.86 -35.76 33.70
N GLY A 88 12.80 -35.39 32.42
CA GLY A 88 12.11 -36.17 31.38
C GLY A 88 10.58 -36.12 31.51
N THR A 89 9.98 -35.09 30.93
CA THR A 89 8.52 -34.90 30.88
C THR A 89 8.04 -34.72 29.45
N SER A 90 6.94 -35.38 29.10
CA SER A 90 6.26 -35.25 27.81
C SER A 90 4.76 -35.00 27.99
N ARG A 91 4.24 -33.93 27.38
CA ARG A 91 2.79 -33.70 27.22
C ARG A 91 2.36 -34.04 25.81
N PHE A 92 1.18 -34.63 25.66
CA PHE A 92 0.59 -34.98 24.38
C PHE A 92 -0.82 -34.40 24.31
N GLY A 93 -1.06 -33.46 23.39
CA GLY A 93 -2.38 -32.94 23.09
C GLY A 93 -2.90 -33.54 21.79
N PHE A 94 -4.00 -34.27 21.88
CA PHE A 94 -4.66 -34.89 20.74
C PHE A 94 -5.78 -33.98 20.22
N ALA A 95 -5.70 -33.63 18.95
CA ALA A 95 -6.68 -32.78 18.30
C ALA A 95 -8.04 -33.48 18.17
N PRO A 96 -9.16 -32.74 18.29
CA PRO A 96 -10.48 -33.27 17.99
C PRO A 96 -10.65 -33.54 16.47
N PRO A 97 -11.64 -34.36 16.09
CA PRO A 97 -11.94 -34.61 14.67
C PRO A 97 -12.23 -33.32 13.91
N GLY A 98 -11.66 -33.20 12.71
CA GLY A 98 -11.88 -32.06 11.81
C GLY A 98 -10.90 -30.91 11.98
N MET A 99 -10.05 -30.92 13.01
CA MET A 99 -8.98 -29.95 13.17
C MET A 99 -7.84 -30.25 12.17
N ASP A 100 -7.42 -29.23 11.42
CA ASP A 100 -6.31 -29.35 10.47
C ASP A 100 -4.94 -29.18 11.14
N ALA A 101 -3.85 -29.41 10.39
CA ALA A 101 -2.49 -29.32 10.93
C ALA A 101 -2.16 -27.93 11.53
N TYR A 102 -2.60 -26.84 10.91
CA TYR A 102 -2.35 -25.48 11.39
C TYR A 102 -3.13 -25.20 12.67
N GLU A 103 -4.42 -25.51 12.68
CA GLU A 103 -5.27 -25.37 13.87
C GLU A 103 -4.73 -26.23 15.03
N SER A 104 -4.22 -27.43 14.73
CA SER A 104 -3.62 -28.31 15.73
C SER A 104 -2.31 -27.74 16.29
N TRP A 105 -1.49 -27.10 15.44
CA TRP A 105 -0.27 -26.43 15.89
C TRP A 105 -0.60 -25.24 16.80
N GLU A 106 -1.47 -24.33 16.35
CA GLU A 106 -1.94 -23.17 17.11
C GLU A 106 -2.52 -23.56 18.48
N THR A 107 -3.46 -24.50 18.47
CA THR A 107 -4.12 -24.97 19.70
C THR A 107 -3.13 -25.69 20.60
N GLY A 108 -2.20 -26.46 20.02
CA GLY A 108 -1.14 -27.15 20.78
C GLY A 108 -0.20 -26.18 21.49
N MET A 109 0.23 -25.12 20.81
CA MET A 109 1.02 -24.04 21.42
C MET A 109 0.27 -23.36 22.57
N ALA A 110 -1.03 -23.09 22.39
CA ALA A 110 -1.84 -22.42 23.40
C ALA A 110 -2.18 -23.31 24.61
N GLU A 111 -2.58 -24.56 24.39
CA GLU A 111 -3.13 -25.44 25.43
C GLU A 111 -2.12 -26.42 26.03
N VAL A 112 -1.13 -26.89 25.24
CA VAL A 112 -0.22 -27.98 25.65
C VAL A 112 1.15 -27.44 26.08
N ALA A 113 1.73 -26.51 25.31
CA ALA A 113 3.05 -25.94 25.59
C ALA A 113 3.05 -25.00 26.81
N GLY A 114 1.94 -24.31 27.07
CA GLY A 114 1.85 -23.29 28.11
C GLY A 114 2.55 -21.97 27.71
N PRO A 115 2.71 -21.03 28.65
CA PRO A 115 3.30 -19.72 28.38
C PRO A 115 4.74 -19.85 27.88
N HIS A 116 5.03 -19.31 26.70
CA HIS A 116 6.36 -19.24 26.12
C HIS A 116 6.57 -17.85 25.53
N GLU A 117 7.80 -17.35 25.58
CA GLU A 117 8.12 -16.07 24.94
C GLU A 117 8.05 -16.23 23.41
N PRO A 118 7.34 -15.33 22.71
CA PRO A 118 7.34 -15.33 21.25
C PRO A 118 8.76 -15.02 20.75
N PRO A 119 9.19 -15.62 19.62
CA PRO A 119 10.48 -15.30 19.03
C PRO A 119 10.56 -13.82 18.63
N ALA A 120 11.80 -13.30 18.53
CA ALA A 120 12.05 -11.95 18.05
C ALA A 120 11.49 -11.73 16.62
N GLU A 121 11.04 -10.51 16.34
CA GLU A 121 10.32 -10.17 15.10
C GLU A 121 11.14 -10.46 13.82
N ASP A 122 10.44 -11.08 12.87
CA ASP A 122 10.80 -11.36 11.47
C ASP A 122 11.99 -12.31 11.19
N PRO A 123 11.79 -13.64 11.23
CA PRO A 123 12.77 -14.57 10.73
C PRO A 123 12.92 -14.46 9.19
N PRO A 124 14.09 -14.86 8.66
CA PRO A 124 14.40 -14.64 7.25
C PRO A 124 13.47 -15.43 6.33
N THR A 125 12.79 -14.72 5.43
CA THR A 125 11.84 -15.23 4.42
C THR A 125 12.39 -16.40 3.59
N GLY A 126 13.72 -16.48 3.44
CA GLY A 126 14.40 -17.57 2.75
C GLY A 126 14.12 -18.96 3.34
N LEU A 127 13.86 -19.06 4.65
CA LEU A 127 13.56 -20.35 5.29
C LEU A 127 12.22 -20.93 4.86
N LEU A 128 11.20 -20.08 4.68
CA LEU A 128 9.88 -20.50 4.24
C LEU A 128 9.95 -21.14 2.84
N SER A 129 10.72 -20.54 1.94
CA SER A 129 10.98 -21.09 0.60
C SER A 129 11.69 -22.44 0.64
N VAL A 130 12.69 -22.60 1.52
CA VAL A 130 13.40 -23.89 1.69
C VAL A 130 12.44 -24.98 2.17
N VAL A 131 11.59 -24.70 3.15
CA VAL A 131 10.67 -25.69 3.72
C VAL A 131 9.59 -26.06 2.71
N LEU A 132 8.90 -25.08 2.11
CA LEU A 132 7.88 -25.35 1.08
C LEU A 132 8.47 -26.09 -0.11
N GLY A 133 9.68 -25.73 -0.54
CA GLY A 133 10.40 -26.44 -1.59
C GLY A 133 10.73 -27.88 -1.20
N GLY A 134 11.15 -28.11 0.05
CA GLY A 134 11.37 -29.45 0.60
C GLY A 134 10.11 -30.32 0.58
N VAL A 135 8.98 -29.75 0.99
CA VAL A 135 7.68 -30.43 1.00
C VAL A 135 7.21 -30.74 -0.42
N LEU A 136 7.30 -29.77 -1.32
CA LEU A 136 6.96 -29.90 -2.74
C LEU A 136 7.79 -31.00 -3.41
N LEU A 137 9.10 -31.00 -3.19
CA LEU A 137 10.04 -32.01 -3.70
C LEU A 137 10.00 -33.30 -2.90
N ARG A 138 9.13 -33.40 -1.88
CA ARG A 138 8.90 -34.61 -1.13
C ARG A 138 10.17 -35.19 -0.50
N ARG A 139 11.05 -34.32 0.00
CA ARG A 139 12.29 -34.73 0.69
C ARG A 139 11.96 -35.53 1.96
N PRO A 140 12.73 -36.57 2.29
CA PRO A 140 12.53 -37.31 3.53
C PRO A 140 12.84 -36.47 4.77
N VAL A 141 13.82 -35.57 4.67
CA VAL A 141 14.25 -34.71 5.76
C VAL A 141 14.39 -33.29 5.25
N ILE A 142 13.83 -32.33 5.98
CA ILE A 142 13.85 -30.90 5.63
C ILE A 142 14.37 -30.10 6.83
N PRO A 143 15.62 -29.61 6.79
CA PRO A 143 16.19 -28.80 7.86
C PRO A 143 15.66 -27.36 7.86
N ILE A 144 15.34 -26.84 9.04
CA ILE A 144 15.08 -25.42 9.31
C ILE A 144 16.32 -24.88 10.03
N GLY A 145 17.13 -24.08 9.34
CA GLY A 145 18.49 -23.70 9.76
C GLY A 145 18.59 -22.68 10.90
N THR A 146 17.70 -22.71 11.89
CA THR A 146 17.57 -21.69 12.94
C THR A 146 17.36 -22.29 14.32
N SER A 147 17.20 -21.43 15.34
CA SER A 147 16.88 -21.86 16.70
C SER A 147 15.53 -22.61 16.75
N PRO A 148 15.26 -23.40 17.80
CA PRO A 148 13.96 -24.07 17.95
C PRO A 148 12.77 -23.09 18.05
N ALA A 149 12.98 -21.90 18.61
CA ALA A 149 11.94 -20.85 18.70
C ALA A 149 11.59 -20.30 17.31
N ASP A 150 12.59 -19.96 16.50
CA ASP A 150 12.38 -19.53 15.11
C ASP A 150 11.75 -20.65 14.28
N THR A 151 12.15 -21.90 14.54
CA THR A 151 11.61 -23.08 13.88
C THR A 151 10.12 -23.23 14.17
N ALA A 152 9.69 -22.99 15.42
CA ALA A 152 8.27 -23.03 15.78
C ALA A 152 7.45 -22.02 14.97
N TRP A 153 7.97 -20.81 14.81
CA TRP A 153 7.36 -19.78 13.98
C TRP A 153 7.30 -20.21 12.51
N VAL A 154 8.40 -20.73 11.96
CA VAL A 154 8.45 -21.17 10.56
C VAL A 154 7.42 -22.28 10.32
N ILE A 155 7.34 -23.27 11.20
CA ILE A 155 6.35 -24.35 11.11
C ILE A 155 4.93 -23.78 11.13
N GLN A 156 4.61 -22.88 12.06
CA GLN A 156 3.29 -22.23 12.15
C GLN A 156 2.93 -21.54 10.82
N ARG A 157 3.84 -20.73 10.25
CA ARG A 157 3.60 -20.04 8.97
C ARG A 157 3.41 -21.00 7.80
N ILE A 158 4.24 -22.05 7.72
CA ILE A 158 4.13 -23.05 6.66
C ILE A 158 2.82 -23.81 6.73
N LEU A 159 2.44 -24.30 7.91
CA LEU A 159 1.17 -25.00 8.10
C LEU A 159 -0.04 -24.12 7.74
N GLY A 160 0.07 -22.80 7.94
CA GLY A 160 -0.96 -21.82 7.56
C GLY A 160 -1.18 -21.67 6.06
N VAL A 161 -0.26 -22.12 5.20
CA VAL A 161 -0.42 -22.10 3.74
C VAL A 161 -0.38 -23.49 3.09
N LEU A 162 -0.02 -24.52 3.85
CA LEU A 162 0.15 -25.87 3.34
C LEU A 162 -1.19 -26.62 3.28
N PRO A 163 -1.49 -27.34 2.18
CA PRO A 163 -2.62 -28.26 2.16
C PRO A 163 -2.45 -29.43 3.12
N GLU A 164 -3.57 -29.84 3.75
CA GLU A 164 -3.61 -30.93 4.73
C GLU A 164 -3.09 -32.27 4.15
N ARG A 165 -3.28 -32.48 2.83
CA ARG A 165 -2.81 -33.68 2.12
C ARG A 165 -1.29 -33.85 2.17
N ASP A 166 -0.53 -32.76 2.08
CA ASP A 166 0.92 -32.79 2.17
C ASP A 166 1.39 -32.61 3.61
N ALA A 167 0.69 -31.80 4.43
CA ALA A 167 1.00 -31.63 5.84
C ALA A 167 1.07 -32.98 6.58
N ARG A 168 0.09 -33.88 6.35
CA ARG A 168 0.01 -35.21 6.97
C ARG A 168 1.13 -36.18 6.59
N LEU A 169 1.94 -35.86 5.58
CA LEU A 169 3.06 -36.70 5.15
C LEU A 169 4.30 -36.51 6.03
N PHE A 170 4.34 -35.47 6.84
CA PHE A 170 5.52 -35.07 7.61
C PHE A 170 5.22 -35.03 9.12
N SER A 171 6.25 -35.32 9.91
CA SER A 171 6.32 -34.88 11.31
C SER A 171 7.00 -33.51 11.36
N TRP A 172 6.44 -32.61 12.15
CA TRP A 172 6.85 -31.21 12.23
C TRP A 172 7.43 -30.95 13.62
N SER A 173 8.74 -30.80 13.72
CA SER A 173 9.43 -30.74 15.01
C SER A 173 10.30 -29.50 15.12
N THR A 174 10.23 -28.75 16.21
CA THR A 174 11.12 -27.59 16.41
C THR A 174 12.59 -27.98 16.57
N CYS A 175 12.84 -29.16 17.13
CA CYS A 175 14.14 -29.77 17.30
C CYS A 175 13.97 -31.29 17.49
N LEU A 176 14.84 -32.10 16.90
CA LEU A 176 14.90 -33.53 17.17
C LEU A 176 15.87 -33.81 18.33
N LEU A 177 15.42 -34.62 19.30
CA LEU A 177 16.29 -35.10 20.39
C LEU A 177 16.90 -36.47 20.09
N GLN A 178 16.38 -37.16 19.08
CA GLN A 178 16.81 -38.48 18.63
C GLN A 178 16.69 -38.52 17.10
N PRO A 179 17.49 -39.35 16.41
CA PRO A 179 17.29 -39.59 14.98
C PRO A 179 15.87 -40.11 14.72
N PRO A 180 15.21 -39.70 13.63
CA PRO A 180 13.89 -40.19 13.30
C PRO A 180 13.93 -41.69 13.07
N GLY A 181 12.95 -42.40 13.62
CA GLY A 181 12.82 -43.84 13.45
C GLY A 181 12.39 -44.23 12.03
N PRO A 182 12.47 -45.53 11.68
CA PRO A 182 12.00 -46.01 10.37
C PRO A 182 10.50 -45.81 10.14
N ALA A 183 9.70 -45.67 11.21
CA ALA A 183 8.27 -45.37 11.15
C ALA A 183 7.98 -43.90 10.77
N THR A 184 8.88 -42.96 11.09
CA THR A 184 8.78 -41.55 10.74
C THR A 184 9.31 -41.33 9.33
N SER A 185 8.45 -41.63 8.35
CA SER A 185 8.85 -41.64 6.94
C SER A 185 9.37 -40.29 6.42
N ARG A 186 8.96 -39.17 7.03
CA ARG A 186 9.42 -37.81 6.66
C ARG A 186 9.37 -36.84 7.82
N VAL A 187 10.37 -35.97 7.93
CA VAL A 187 10.49 -34.99 9.01
C VAL A 187 10.89 -33.60 8.51
N VAL A 188 10.22 -32.59 9.05
CA VAL A 188 10.60 -31.19 8.97
C VAL A 188 11.08 -30.79 10.35
N SER A 189 12.35 -30.40 10.48
CA SER A 189 12.84 -30.00 11.80
C SER A 189 13.96 -28.97 11.80
N GLY A 190 14.02 -28.23 12.91
CA GLY A 190 15.10 -27.32 13.24
C GLY A 190 16.41 -28.04 13.54
N ARG A 191 17.49 -27.28 13.56
CA ARG A 191 18.80 -27.79 13.95
C ARG A 191 18.91 -27.97 15.45
N TRP A 192 19.88 -28.78 15.86
CA TRP A 192 20.14 -28.98 17.26
C TRP A 192 20.79 -27.72 17.88
N PRO A 193 20.25 -27.14 18.98
CA PRO A 193 20.92 -26.12 19.77
C PRO A 193 22.41 -26.38 20.04
N ALA A 194 23.21 -25.32 19.97
CA ALA A 194 24.66 -25.39 20.19
C ALA A 194 25.00 -25.83 21.63
N GLU A 195 24.18 -25.42 22.58
CA GLU A 195 24.26 -25.77 23.99
C GLU A 195 24.14 -27.27 24.20
N PHE A 196 23.22 -27.90 23.47
CA PHE A 196 22.99 -29.34 23.58
C PHE A 196 24.16 -30.13 22.96
N ASN A 197 24.78 -29.64 21.88
CA ASN A 197 26.00 -30.22 21.33
C ASN A 197 27.18 -30.19 22.31
N GLY A 198 27.22 -29.20 23.22
CA GLY A 198 28.23 -29.15 24.30
C GLY A 198 28.04 -30.21 25.38
N TRP A 199 26.81 -30.73 25.54
CA TRP A 199 26.49 -31.76 26.54
C TRP A 199 26.50 -33.17 25.96
N GLU A 200 25.98 -33.35 24.75
CA GLU A 200 25.79 -34.65 24.08
C GLU A 200 26.34 -34.62 22.64
N PRO A 201 27.66 -34.47 22.43
CA PRO A 201 28.24 -34.24 21.10
C PRO A 201 28.14 -35.43 20.14
N GLU A 202 28.04 -36.66 20.65
CA GLU A 202 27.93 -37.87 19.83
C GLU A 202 26.55 -38.00 19.22
N LEU A 203 25.53 -37.92 20.07
CA LEU A 203 24.15 -37.83 19.62
C LEU A 203 24.02 -36.59 18.72
N GLY A 204 24.63 -35.45 19.11
CA GLY A 204 24.80 -34.20 18.35
C GLY A 204 24.97 -34.43 16.86
N ARG A 205 26.06 -35.12 16.57
CA ARG A 205 26.48 -35.50 15.23
C ARG A 205 25.54 -36.50 14.58
N ALA A 206 25.00 -37.47 15.33
CA ALA A 206 24.07 -38.46 14.78
C ALA A 206 22.77 -37.83 14.28
N VAL A 207 22.20 -36.86 15.00
CA VAL A 207 21.02 -36.11 14.56
C VAL A 207 21.36 -35.17 13.40
N GLU A 208 22.48 -34.45 13.45
CA GLU A 208 22.89 -33.56 12.34
C GLU A 208 23.17 -34.33 11.04
N GLN A 209 23.64 -35.58 11.11
CA GLN A 209 23.80 -36.46 9.93
C GLN A 209 22.49 -36.72 9.19
N VAL A 210 21.35 -36.66 9.88
CA VAL A 210 20.02 -36.79 9.26
C VAL A 210 19.77 -35.66 8.24
N PHE A 211 20.38 -34.49 8.45
CA PHE A 211 20.25 -33.31 7.59
C PHE A 211 21.34 -33.19 6.51
N ALA A 212 22.14 -34.24 6.27
CA ALA A 212 23.29 -34.20 5.35
C ALA A 212 22.96 -33.82 3.90
N ALA A 213 21.72 -34.05 3.44
CA ALA A 213 21.28 -33.70 2.09
C ALA A 213 21.20 -32.18 1.83
N GLY A 214 21.30 -31.36 2.88
CA GLY A 214 21.27 -29.90 2.81
C GLY A 214 19.89 -29.31 2.47
N PRO A 215 19.75 -27.97 2.52
CA PRO A 215 18.49 -27.29 2.21
C PRO A 215 18.16 -27.35 0.70
N VAL A 216 16.87 -27.32 0.39
CA VAL A 216 16.41 -27.19 -1.00
C VAL A 216 16.74 -25.80 -1.53
N THR A 217 17.24 -25.74 -2.77
CA THR A 217 17.59 -24.50 -3.46
C THR A 217 16.44 -24.05 -4.37
N LYS A 218 16.33 -22.73 -4.62
CA LYS A 218 15.36 -22.16 -5.57
C LYS A 218 15.48 -22.80 -6.96
N GLY A 219 16.70 -23.09 -7.41
CA GLY A 219 16.94 -23.77 -8.70
C GLY A 219 16.47 -25.24 -8.75
N GLN A 220 16.31 -25.93 -7.62
CA GLN A 220 15.69 -27.26 -7.59
C GLN A 220 14.16 -27.16 -7.70
N VAL A 221 13.56 -26.17 -7.05
CA VAL A 221 12.12 -25.91 -7.14
C VAL A 221 11.73 -25.49 -8.56
N ALA A 222 12.47 -24.53 -9.14
CA ALA A 222 12.29 -24.08 -10.53
C ALA A 222 12.30 -25.25 -11.53
N ARG A 223 13.32 -26.12 -11.44
CA ARG A 223 13.45 -27.30 -12.31
C ARG A 223 12.31 -28.32 -12.14
N PHE A 224 11.73 -28.41 -10.95
CA PHE A 224 10.62 -29.32 -10.71
C PHE A 224 9.29 -28.77 -11.25
N LEU A 225 9.08 -27.46 -11.15
CA LEU A 225 7.88 -26.80 -11.62
C LEU A 225 7.85 -26.64 -13.14
N ASP A 226 9.02 -26.51 -13.79
CA ASP A 226 9.21 -26.44 -15.25
C ASP A 226 8.33 -25.39 -15.96
N ASP A 227 7.86 -24.38 -15.22
CA ASP A 227 6.96 -23.32 -15.69
C ASP A 227 7.13 -22.06 -14.82
N ARG A 228 7.45 -20.92 -15.45
CA ARG A 228 7.59 -19.62 -14.76
C ARG A 228 6.32 -19.18 -14.03
N ALA A 229 5.14 -19.53 -14.53
CA ALA A 229 3.88 -19.18 -13.89
C ALA A 229 3.65 -20.01 -12.61
N ALA A 230 4.11 -21.26 -12.59
CA ALA A 230 4.10 -22.08 -11.40
C ALA A 230 5.17 -21.61 -10.38
N GLU A 231 6.33 -21.14 -10.85
CA GLU A 231 7.32 -20.49 -9.97
C GLU A 231 6.74 -19.24 -9.30
N ALA A 232 6.00 -18.41 -10.03
CA ALA A 232 5.32 -17.25 -9.46
C ALA A 232 4.25 -17.65 -8.43
N GLY A 233 3.48 -18.71 -8.69
CA GLY A 233 2.51 -19.25 -7.74
C GLY A 233 3.16 -19.83 -6.47
N PHE A 234 4.37 -20.38 -6.58
CA PHE A 234 5.17 -20.81 -5.43
C PHE A 234 5.71 -19.61 -4.63
N ASP A 235 6.27 -18.61 -5.31
CA ASP A 235 6.77 -17.39 -4.68
C ASP A 235 5.63 -16.62 -3.97
N ASP A 236 4.40 -16.62 -4.52
CA ASP A 236 3.20 -16.07 -3.88
C ASP A 236 2.83 -16.80 -2.58
N LEU A 237 2.86 -18.14 -2.56
CA LEU A 237 2.63 -18.90 -1.32
C LEU A 237 3.68 -18.62 -0.24
N VAL A 238 4.94 -18.46 -0.64
CA VAL A 238 6.02 -18.05 0.28
C VAL A 238 5.73 -16.66 0.85
N ASP A 239 5.27 -15.73 0.02
CA ASP A 239 4.92 -14.37 0.43
C ASP A 239 3.71 -14.32 1.37
N VAL A 240 2.66 -15.10 1.08
CA VAL A 240 1.49 -15.26 1.96
C VAL A 240 1.92 -15.76 3.35
N ALA A 241 2.77 -16.80 3.39
CA ALA A 241 3.30 -17.34 4.65
C ALA A 241 4.17 -16.32 5.40
N ALA A 242 5.01 -15.58 4.68
CA ALA A 242 5.90 -14.56 5.25
C ALA A 242 5.15 -13.44 5.96
N HIS A 243 4.04 -12.99 5.36
CA HIS A 243 3.16 -11.99 5.94
C HIS A 243 2.22 -12.54 7.02
N GLY A 244 2.39 -13.81 7.41
CA GLY A 244 1.58 -14.41 8.44
C GLY A 244 0.12 -14.66 8.07
N ARG A 245 -0.21 -14.60 6.78
CA ARG A 245 -1.55 -14.85 6.29
C ARG A 245 -1.78 -16.35 6.20
N CYS A 246 -2.93 -16.81 6.68
CA CYS A 246 -3.37 -18.19 6.56
C CYS A 246 -4.30 -18.33 5.35
N LEU A 247 -4.06 -19.34 4.52
CA LEU A 247 -4.98 -19.64 3.43
C LEU A 247 -6.31 -20.16 4.00
N PRO A 248 -7.46 -19.79 3.40
CA PRO A 248 -8.75 -20.33 3.81
C PRO A 248 -8.74 -21.86 3.81
N GLN A 249 -9.37 -22.49 4.81
CA GLN A 249 -9.38 -23.94 4.98
C GLN A 249 -9.83 -24.70 3.71
N ARG A 250 -10.76 -24.11 2.95
CA ARG A 250 -11.22 -24.67 1.65
C ARG A 250 -10.09 -24.82 0.61
N ARG A 251 -9.08 -23.95 0.64
CA ARG A 251 -7.89 -24.04 -0.21
C ARG A 251 -6.82 -24.97 0.38
N ARG A 252 -6.78 -25.13 1.70
CA ARG A 252 -5.91 -26.08 2.42
C ARG A 252 -6.50 -27.49 2.55
N GLY A 253 -7.60 -27.79 1.85
CA GLY A 253 -8.26 -29.09 1.86
C GLY A 253 -7.41 -30.22 1.25
N ASP A 254 -8.05 -31.27 0.72
CA ASP A 254 -7.35 -32.47 0.24
C ASP A 254 -6.71 -32.31 -1.18
N VAL A 255 -6.27 -31.10 -1.52
CA VAL A 255 -5.45 -30.83 -2.73
C VAL A 255 -3.97 -30.98 -2.40
N SER A 256 -3.13 -31.30 -3.39
CA SER A 256 -1.69 -31.27 -3.19
C SER A 256 -1.13 -29.85 -3.30
N LEU A 257 0.03 -29.59 -2.67
CA LEU A 257 0.76 -28.33 -2.78
C LEU A 257 1.08 -27.99 -4.23
N HIS A 258 1.43 -28.98 -5.05
CA HIS A 258 1.65 -28.80 -6.48
C HIS A 258 0.37 -28.33 -7.20
N GLU A 259 -0.77 -28.97 -6.94
CA GLU A 259 -2.06 -28.53 -7.48
C GLU A 259 -2.45 -27.12 -7.00
N LEU A 260 -2.19 -26.79 -5.73
CA LEU A 260 -2.45 -25.46 -5.18
C LEU A 260 -1.60 -24.38 -5.88
N ILE A 261 -0.32 -24.65 -6.12
CA ILE A 261 0.59 -23.76 -6.90
C ILE A 261 0.07 -23.59 -8.33
N LEU A 262 -0.40 -24.66 -8.95
CA LEU A 262 -1.00 -24.58 -10.29
C LEU A 262 -2.35 -23.88 -10.29
N GLN A 263 -3.09 -23.86 -9.18
CA GLN A 263 -4.35 -23.11 -9.06
C GLN A 263 -4.12 -21.63 -8.79
N SER A 264 -3.09 -21.26 -8.02
CA SER A 264 -2.72 -19.85 -7.80
C SER A 264 -2.29 -19.18 -9.11
N ARG A 265 -1.75 -19.93 -10.08
CA ARG A 265 -1.52 -19.50 -11.47
C ARG A 265 -2.77 -18.91 -12.16
N TYR A 266 -3.96 -19.45 -11.89
CA TYR A 266 -5.19 -19.12 -12.61
C TYR A 266 -6.19 -18.30 -11.80
N SER A 267 -5.89 -18.04 -10.53
CA SER A 267 -6.76 -17.29 -9.64
C SER A 267 -5.91 -16.32 -8.83
N PRO A 268 -5.44 -15.20 -9.43
CA PRO A 268 -5.02 -14.08 -8.61
C PRO A 268 -6.21 -13.76 -7.71
N GLN A 269 -6.05 -13.91 -6.40
CA GLN A 269 -7.06 -13.37 -5.51
C GLN A 269 -7.18 -11.88 -5.85
N PRO A 270 -8.39 -11.35 -6.04
CA PRO A 270 -8.54 -9.93 -6.29
C PRO A 270 -7.94 -9.20 -5.11
N VAL A 271 -6.84 -8.48 -5.37
CA VAL A 271 -6.15 -7.67 -4.37
C VAL A 271 -7.17 -6.73 -3.76
N ARG A 272 -7.30 -6.75 -2.43
CA ARG A 272 -8.24 -5.91 -1.69
C ARG A 272 -7.58 -4.61 -1.24
N GLN A 273 -8.39 -3.60 -0.99
CA GLN A 273 -7.88 -2.30 -0.53
C GLN A 273 -7.09 -2.41 0.78
N GLU A 274 -7.47 -3.33 1.67
CA GLU A 274 -6.77 -3.56 2.94
C GLU A 274 -5.31 -4.03 2.75
N GLU A 275 -4.98 -4.59 1.60
CA GLU A 275 -3.66 -5.16 1.30
C GLU A 275 -2.69 -4.12 0.70
N VAL A 276 -3.22 -2.99 0.21
CA VAL A 276 -2.44 -1.92 -0.43
C VAL A 276 -1.30 -1.40 0.46
N PRO A 277 -1.48 -1.11 1.77
CA PRO A 277 -0.38 -0.67 2.63
C PRO A 277 0.77 -1.66 2.64
N GLY A 278 0.51 -2.95 2.90
CA GLY A 278 1.55 -3.98 2.91
C GLY A 278 2.26 -4.10 1.56
N MET A 279 1.50 -4.06 0.47
CA MET A 279 2.05 -4.11 -0.88
C MET A 279 2.91 -2.89 -1.26
N LEU A 280 2.61 -1.70 -0.75
CA LEU A 280 3.45 -0.51 -0.95
C LEU A 280 4.82 -0.62 -0.27
N HIS A 281 4.97 -1.47 0.75
CA HIS A 281 6.26 -1.68 1.43
C HIS A 281 7.09 -2.78 0.75
N ALA A 282 6.43 -3.75 0.11
CA ALA A 282 7.10 -4.86 -0.57
C ALA A 282 7.48 -4.49 -2.01
N ARG A 283 8.72 -4.83 -2.44
CA ARG A 283 9.18 -4.56 -3.83
C ARG A 283 8.25 -5.16 -4.89
N GLN A 284 7.82 -6.41 -4.71
CA GLN A 284 6.92 -7.09 -5.64
C GLN A 284 5.49 -6.55 -5.56
N GLY A 285 5.03 -6.20 -4.35
CA GLY A 285 3.74 -5.54 -4.14
C GLY A 285 3.65 -4.21 -4.90
N ARG A 286 4.69 -3.37 -4.84
CA ARG A 286 4.76 -2.12 -5.60
C ARG A 286 4.66 -2.33 -7.11
N ILE A 287 5.35 -3.33 -7.65
CA ILE A 287 5.27 -3.69 -9.07
C ILE A 287 3.85 -4.12 -9.44
N ALA A 288 3.23 -4.99 -8.64
CA ALA A 288 1.86 -5.45 -8.88
C ALA A 288 0.83 -4.29 -8.81
N LEU A 289 0.94 -3.41 -7.82
CA LEU A 289 0.09 -2.22 -7.69
C LEU A 289 0.25 -1.29 -8.90
N ARG A 290 1.50 -1.04 -9.32
CA ARG A 290 1.81 -0.19 -10.46
C ARG A 290 1.30 -0.76 -11.78
N ASP A 291 1.45 -2.05 -12.01
CA ASP A 291 1.21 -2.62 -13.34
C ASP A 291 -0.25 -3.09 -13.50
N ASN A 292 -0.89 -3.54 -12.41
CA ASN A 292 -2.18 -4.23 -12.48
C ASN A 292 -3.29 -3.65 -11.58
N HIS A 293 -2.96 -2.87 -10.54
CA HIS A 293 -3.94 -2.45 -9.51
C HIS A 293 -3.90 -0.95 -9.19
N ARG A 294 -3.65 -0.10 -10.19
CA ARG A 294 -3.56 1.36 -10.04
C ARG A 294 -4.81 2.00 -9.41
N SER A 295 -5.99 1.59 -9.88
CA SER A 295 -7.27 2.10 -9.37
C SER A 295 -7.45 1.80 -7.89
N LEU A 296 -6.97 0.65 -7.43
CA LEU A 296 -7.05 0.24 -6.03
C LEU A 296 -6.20 1.14 -5.12
N VAL A 297 -5.01 1.56 -5.59
CA VAL A 297 -4.15 2.53 -4.86
C VAL A 297 -4.87 3.85 -4.70
N ARG A 298 -5.53 4.34 -5.76
CA ARG A 298 -6.30 5.58 -5.73
C ARG A 298 -7.47 5.49 -4.74
N GLU A 299 -8.27 4.43 -4.82
CA GLU A 299 -9.41 4.23 -3.93
C GLU A 299 -8.96 4.11 -2.47
N TRP A 300 -7.92 3.31 -2.20
CA TRP A 300 -7.36 3.20 -0.86
C TRP A 300 -6.88 4.55 -0.32
N ALA A 301 -6.20 5.36 -1.14
CA ALA A 301 -5.72 6.67 -0.75
C ALA A 301 -6.85 7.67 -0.46
N ARG A 302 -7.97 7.55 -1.19
CA ARG A 302 -9.19 8.33 -0.93
C ARG A 302 -9.78 7.95 0.43
N ASP A 303 -9.86 6.65 0.72
CA ASP A 303 -10.54 6.13 1.91
C ASP A 303 -9.65 6.17 3.18
N ASN A 304 -8.32 6.25 3.01
CA ASN A 304 -7.32 6.29 4.10
C ASN A 304 -6.30 7.46 3.96
N PRO A 305 -6.76 8.72 3.95
CA PRO A 305 -5.93 9.86 3.53
C PRO A 305 -4.71 10.12 4.42
N ALA A 306 -4.83 9.99 5.74
CA ALA A 306 -3.72 10.22 6.65
C ALA A 306 -2.56 9.23 6.45
N ALA A 307 -2.87 7.96 6.17
CA ALA A 307 -1.86 6.95 5.86
C ALA A 307 -1.25 7.19 4.47
N ALA A 308 -2.08 7.50 3.47
CA ALA A 308 -1.63 7.78 2.12
C ALA A 308 -0.69 9.00 2.03
N VAL A 309 -0.93 10.08 2.78
CA VAL A 309 0.01 11.22 2.85
C VAL A 309 1.39 10.80 3.38
N ARG A 310 1.45 9.92 4.39
CA ARG A 310 2.74 9.42 4.90
C ARG A 310 3.48 8.62 3.83
N HIS A 311 2.77 7.76 3.10
CA HIS A 311 3.35 7.02 1.98
C HIS A 311 3.82 7.92 0.84
N LEU A 312 2.98 8.87 0.43
CA LEU A 312 3.26 9.78 -0.67
C LEU A 312 4.51 10.64 -0.41
N ARG A 313 4.83 10.96 0.86
CA ARG A 313 6.06 11.67 1.23
C ARG A 313 7.35 10.86 1.00
N ALA A 314 7.27 9.54 0.96
CA ALA A 314 8.43 8.66 0.74
C ALA A 314 8.43 8.00 -0.64
N GLU A 315 7.29 7.96 -1.32
CA GLU A 315 7.13 7.28 -2.61
C GLU A 315 7.94 7.97 -3.72
N SER A 316 8.63 7.18 -4.54
CA SER A 316 9.49 7.68 -5.64
C SER A 316 9.06 7.17 -7.00
N ASP A 317 8.16 6.18 -7.06
CA ASP A 317 7.60 5.69 -8.30
C ASP A 317 6.57 6.71 -8.84
N PRO A 318 6.72 7.24 -10.07
CA PRO A 318 5.85 8.28 -10.60
C PRO A 318 4.39 7.83 -10.75
N VAL A 319 4.17 6.56 -11.10
CA VAL A 319 2.82 6.03 -11.33
C VAL A 319 2.10 5.88 -10.01
N LEU A 320 2.74 5.29 -9.00
CA LEU A 320 2.15 5.16 -7.67
C LEU A 320 1.94 6.52 -7.01
N SER A 321 2.91 7.44 -7.13
CA SER A 321 2.79 8.81 -6.62
C SER A 321 1.61 9.55 -7.23
N ARG A 322 1.38 9.37 -8.53
CA ARG A 322 0.22 9.95 -9.24
C ARG A 322 -1.10 9.40 -8.70
N GLU A 323 -1.22 8.08 -8.57
CA GLU A 323 -2.49 7.48 -8.10
C GLU A 323 -2.79 7.81 -6.63
N LEU A 324 -1.77 7.83 -5.77
CA LEU A 324 -1.89 8.32 -4.39
C LEU A 324 -2.34 9.78 -4.35
N THR A 325 -1.73 10.65 -5.14
CA THR A 325 -2.09 12.08 -5.24
C THR A 325 -3.55 12.26 -5.67
N LEU A 326 -3.99 11.55 -6.71
CA LEU A 326 -5.37 11.65 -7.20
C LEU A 326 -6.39 11.17 -6.17
N GLY A 327 -6.10 10.09 -5.44
CA GLY A 327 -6.97 9.61 -4.36
C GLY A 327 -7.06 10.63 -3.21
N LEU A 328 -5.94 11.23 -2.83
CA LEU A 328 -5.88 12.24 -1.79
C LEU A 328 -6.60 13.55 -2.19
N VAL A 329 -6.50 13.98 -3.45
CA VAL A 329 -7.28 15.12 -3.96
C VAL A 329 -8.78 14.84 -3.89
N GLN A 330 -9.22 13.63 -4.25
CA GLN A 330 -10.62 13.22 -4.11
C GLN A 330 -11.07 13.23 -2.64
N ALA A 331 -10.24 12.77 -1.71
CA ALA A 331 -10.53 12.83 -0.28
C ALA A 331 -10.63 14.28 0.22
N GLN A 332 -9.70 15.14 -0.19
CA GLN A 332 -9.68 16.56 0.18
C GLN A 332 -10.92 17.29 -0.36
N ASP A 333 -11.33 17.01 -1.59
CA ASP A 333 -12.56 17.53 -2.18
C ASP A 333 -13.82 17.06 -1.43
N GLY A 334 -13.78 15.88 -0.82
CA GLY A 334 -14.89 15.34 -0.01
C GLY A 334 -14.89 15.77 1.46
N SER A 335 -13.81 16.37 1.96
CA SER A 335 -13.62 16.63 3.40
C SER A 335 -13.41 18.12 3.76
N PRO A 336 -14.03 18.62 4.84
CA PRO A 336 -13.73 19.95 5.38
C PRO A 336 -12.32 20.03 6.01
N GLU A 337 -11.76 18.89 6.41
CA GLU A 337 -10.44 18.83 7.04
C GLU A 337 -9.31 19.09 6.04
N ASN A 338 -8.20 19.64 6.51
CA ASN A 338 -7.00 19.85 5.69
C ASN A 338 -6.13 18.59 5.61
N LEU A 339 -6.60 17.59 4.86
CA LEU A 339 -5.99 16.27 4.73
C LEU A 339 -4.65 16.32 3.98
N LEU A 340 -4.54 17.15 2.94
CA LEU A 340 -3.30 17.31 2.16
C LEU A 340 -2.22 18.13 2.90
N GLY A 341 -2.60 18.81 3.97
CA GLY A 341 -1.73 19.77 4.65
C GLY A 341 -1.45 21.00 3.76
N LEU A 342 -2.48 21.50 3.09
CA LEU A 342 -2.49 22.75 2.35
C LEU A 342 -2.04 23.91 3.26
N PRO A 343 -1.33 24.91 2.73
CA PRO A 343 -0.88 26.05 3.53
C PRO A 343 -2.07 26.86 4.06
N THR A 344 -2.06 27.14 5.37
CA THR A 344 -3.04 28.00 6.04
C THR A 344 -2.31 29.00 6.97
N ALA A 345 -3.00 30.04 7.46
CA ALA A 345 -2.37 31.05 8.29
C ALA A 345 -1.89 30.49 9.65
N GLY A 346 -2.66 29.56 10.23
CA GLY A 346 -2.29 28.89 11.48
C GLY A 346 -1.30 27.73 11.31
N LYS A 347 -1.19 27.16 10.10
CA LYS A 347 -0.32 26.03 9.78
C LYS A 347 0.27 26.24 8.38
N PRO A 348 1.39 26.97 8.26
CA PRO A 348 1.98 27.29 6.95
C PRO A 348 2.57 26.06 6.23
N GLY A 349 2.67 24.90 6.87
CA GLY A 349 3.25 23.69 6.29
C GLY A 349 4.78 23.70 6.27
N SER A 350 5.39 22.56 5.93
CA SER A 350 6.83 22.47 5.66
C SER A 350 7.10 22.90 4.21
N ALA A 351 8.06 23.80 4.00
CA ALA A 351 8.40 24.33 2.67
C ALA A 351 8.77 23.20 1.67
N ASP A 352 9.51 22.18 2.12
CA ASP A 352 9.88 21.04 1.27
C ASP A 352 8.67 20.19 0.89
N TRP A 353 7.74 19.97 1.82
CA TRP A 353 6.51 19.25 1.53
C TRP A 353 5.65 20.03 0.54
N LEU A 354 5.49 21.33 0.72
CA LEU A 354 4.66 22.15 -0.15
C LEU A 354 5.19 22.24 -1.58
N ARG A 355 6.52 22.35 -1.75
CA ARG A 355 7.15 22.29 -3.06
C ARG A 355 6.89 20.96 -3.76
N ARG A 356 7.13 19.85 -3.06
CA ARG A 356 6.86 18.51 -3.59
C ARG A 356 5.38 18.28 -3.87
N LEU A 357 4.48 18.75 -3.01
CA LEU A 357 3.05 18.64 -3.24
C LEU A 357 2.62 19.41 -4.49
N ALA A 358 3.21 20.59 -4.74
CA ALA A 358 2.96 21.33 -5.97
C ALA A 358 3.39 20.53 -7.21
N GLU A 359 4.61 19.96 -7.20
CA GLU A 359 5.12 19.10 -8.28
C GLU A 359 4.20 17.90 -8.53
N LEU A 360 3.80 17.20 -7.46
CA LEU A 360 2.90 16.04 -7.55
C LEU A 360 1.53 16.41 -8.12
N LEU A 361 0.98 17.56 -7.71
CA LEU A 361 -0.31 18.05 -8.20
C LEU A 361 -0.24 18.46 -9.67
N THR A 362 0.84 19.14 -10.09
CA THR A 362 1.04 19.54 -11.49
C THR A 362 1.31 18.35 -12.41
N ASP A 363 1.90 17.28 -11.90
CA ASP A 363 2.11 16.03 -12.66
C ASP A 363 0.83 15.18 -12.74
N ALA A 364 0.01 15.20 -11.69
CA ALA A 364 -1.17 14.35 -11.59
C ALA A 364 -2.41 14.93 -12.29
N CYS A 365 -2.58 16.25 -12.21
CA CYS A 365 -3.77 16.98 -12.67
C CYS A 365 -3.39 18.00 -13.75
N ASP A 366 -4.26 18.19 -14.73
CA ASP A 366 -4.10 19.31 -15.65
C ASP A 366 -4.45 20.65 -14.97
N ARG A 367 -4.18 21.76 -15.67
CA ARG A 367 -4.38 23.11 -15.11
C ARG A 367 -5.85 23.40 -14.78
N ASP A 368 -6.78 22.92 -15.60
CA ASP A 368 -8.21 23.18 -15.39
C ASP A 368 -8.73 22.37 -14.19
N ASP A 369 -8.25 21.13 -14.02
CA ASP A 369 -8.48 20.32 -12.82
C ASP A 369 -7.97 21.01 -11.56
N LEU A 370 -6.72 21.49 -11.58
CA LEU A 370 -6.13 22.20 -10.45
C LEU A 370 -6.95 23.45 -10.07
N LEU A 371 -7.41 24.20 -11.07
CA LEU A 371 -8.26 25.36 -10.84
C LEU A 371 -9.58 24.96 -10.16
N ARG A 372 -10.25 23.92 -10.66
CA ARG A 372 -11.50 23.41 -10.07
C ARG A 372 -11.31 22.95 -8.63
N HIS A 373 -10.24 22.22 -8.34
CA HIS A 373 -9.92 21.77 -6.99
C HIS A 373 -9.62 22.95 -6.05
N ALA A 374 -8.80 23.90 -6.50
CA ALA A 374 -8.46 25.08 -5.70
C ALA A 374 -9.71 25.94 -5.38
N GLU A 375 -10.62 26.11 -6.32
CA GLU A 375 -11.90 26.81 -6.08
C GLU A 375 -12.78 26.07 -5.07
N ARG A 376 -12.84 24.74 -5.13
CA ARG A 376 -13.54 23.92 -4.13
C ARG A 376 -12.94 24.05 -2.74
N TRP A 377 -11.62 24.08 -2.61
CA TRP A 377 -10.94 24.22 -1.32
C TRP A 377 -11.15 25.59 -0.65
N ARG A 378 -11.69 26.57 -1.38
CA ARG A 378 -12.13 27.88 -0.88
C ARG A 378 -13.59 27.90 -0.42
N GLU A 379 -14.38 26.87 -0.70
CA GLU A 379 -15.78 26.83 -0.29
C GLU A 379 -15.95 26.88 1.24
N ARG A 380 -17.18 27.10 1.72
CA ARG A 380 -17.48 27.15 3.15
C ARG A 380 -17.01 25.87 3.84
N GLU A 381 -16.46 26.02 5.05
CA GLU A 381 -15.94 24.92 5.90
C GLU A 381 -14.74 24.16 5.32
N ARG A 382 -14.09 24.69 4.27
CA ARG A 382 -12.88 24.13 3.66
C ARG A 382 -11.59 24.82 4.16
N PRO A 383 -10.40 24.24 3.87
CA PRO A 383 -9.14 24.77 4.38
C PRO A 383 -8.86 26.24 4.08
N TRP A 384 -9.41 26.77 2.98
CA TRP A 384 -9.26 28.18 2.59
C TRP A 384 -10.58 28.95 2.61
N ALA A 385 -11.55 28.52 3.43
CA ALA A 385 -12.80 29.24 3.62
C ALA A 385 -12.59 30.64 4.22
N SER A 386 -11.52 30.80 5.02
CA SER A 386 -11.19 32.07 5.67
C SER A 386 -10.25 32.91 4.81
N TYR A 387 -10.42 34.23 4.86
CA TYR A 387 -9.54 35.16 4.16
C TYR A 387 -8.06 35.01 4.57
N PRO A 388 -7.70 34.91 5.86
CA PRO A 388 -6.30 34.70 6.27
C PRO A 388 -5.67 33.43 5.69
N ASP A 389 -6.43 32.32 5.65
CA ASP A 389 -5.90 31.04 5.16
C ASP A 389 -5.68 31.06 3.64
N LEU A 390 -6.65 31.60 2.89
CA LEU A 390 -6.50 31.78 1.44
C LEU A 390 -5.32 32.71 1.12
N PHE A 391 -5.14 33.77 1.90
CA PHE A 391 -4.00 34.68 1.73
C PHE A 391 -2.66 33.98 1.99
N ALA A 392 -2.56 33.17 3.04
CA ALA A 392 -1.36 32.38 3.33
C ALA A 392 -1.02 31.39 2.21
N ALA A 393 -2.04 30.85 1.52
CA ALA A 393 -1.87 29.95 0.39
C ALA A 393 -1.41 30.62 -0.92
N ARG A 394 -1.48 31.94 -1.02
CA ARG A 394 -1.25 32.71 -2.25
C ARG A 394 0.07 32.40 -2.95
N GLY A 395 1.16 32.32 -2.19
CA GLY A 395 2.49 32.02 -2.74
C GLY A 395 2.56 30.61 -3.33
N TRP A 396 1.89 29.67 -2.68
CA TRP A 396 1.86 28.27 -3.10
C TRP A 396 0.92 28.05 -4.31
N LEU A 397 -0.21 28.75 -4.39
CA LEU A 397 -1.09 28.73 -5.57
C LEU A 397 -0.33 29.12 -6.85
N LYS A 398 0.61 30.07 -6.76
CA LYS A 398 1.48 30.43 -7.89
C LYS A 398 2.41 29.28 -8.30
N SER A 399 2.90 28.46 -7.36
CA SER A 399 3.71 27.28 -7.70
C SER A 399 2.94 26.18 -8.42
N LEU A 400 1.60 26.19 -8.37
CA LEU A 400 0.74 25.33 -9.19
C LEU A 400 0.54 25.86 -10.62
N GLY A 401 1.16 26.99 -10.97
CA GLY A 401 0.95 27.67 -12.25
C GLY A 401 -0.38 28.43 -12.34
N LEU A 402 -1.09 28.61 -11.22
CA LEU A 402 -2.32 29.38 -11.15
C LEU A 402 -2.01 30.87 -11.00
N THR A 403 -2.80 31.69 -11.69
CA THR A 403 -2.64 33.13 -11.75
C THR A 403 -3.95 33.86 -11.39
N VAL A 404 -3.81 35.15 -11.09
CA VAL A 404 -4.93 36.05 -10.83
C VAL A 404 -5.92 36.08 -11.99
N ASP A 405 -5.43 35.93 -13.22
CA ASP A 405 -6.28 35.99 -14.40
C ASP A 405 -7.14 34.73 -14.55
N ASP A 406 -6.69 33.59 -14.04
CA ASP A 406 -7.42 32.32 -14.04
C ASP A 406 -8.62 32.36 -13.09
N ALA A 407 -8.36 32.70 -11.81
CA ALA A 407 -9.39 32.82 -10.78
C ALA A 407 -9.06 33.96 -9.80
N PRO A 408 -9.57 35.18 -10.04
CA PRO A 408 -9.31 36.33 -9.17
C PRO A 408 -9.70 36.07 -7.71
N GLY A 409 -10.73 35.25 -7.49
CA GLY A 409 -11.20 34.91 -6.16
C GLY A 409 -10.30 33.95 -5.37
N LEU A 410 -9.24 33.39 -5.96
CA LEU A 410 -8.20 32.63 -5.25
C LEU A 410 -7.03 33.53 -4.82
N PHE A 411 -6.97 34.76 -5.33
CA PHE A 411 -5.89 35.72 -5.05
C PHE A 411 -6.46 36.97 -4.37
N PRO A 412 -6.87 36.88 -3.10
CA PRO A 412 -7.44 38.01 -2.38
C PRO A 412 -6.41 39.15 -2.24
N VAL A 413 -6.92 40.39 -2.29
CA VAL A 413 -6.12 41.62 -2.24
C VAL A 413 -6.22 42.27 -0.88
N ARG A 414 -5.08 42.60 -0.27
CA ARG A 414 -5.02 43.30 1.02
C ARG A 414 -5.20 44.81 0.86
N LYS A 415 -6.47 45.24 0.87
CA LYS A 415 -6.83 46.66 0.83
C LYS A 415 -6.25 47.44 2.01
N ASP A 416 -6.30 46.83 3.20
CA ASP A 416 -5.73 47.33 4.45
C ASP A 416 -4.24 47.64 4.31
N LEU A 417 -3.46 46.73 3.70
CA LEU A 417 -2.04 46.93 3.47
C LEU A 417 -1.76 48.07 2.49
N ILE A 418 -2.54 48.18 1.41
CA ILE A 418 -2.40 49.28 0.45
C ILE A 418 -2.64 50.62 1.15
N ILE A 419 -3.70 50.71 1.97
CA ILE A 419 -4.03 51.91 2.75
C ILE A 419 -2.91 52.22 3.75
N GLU A 420 -2.47 51.23 4.51
CA GLU A 420 -1.43 51.34 5.53
C GLU A 420 -0.10 51.82 4.94
N GLU A 421 0.36 51.19 3.86
CA GLU A 421 1.61 51.53 3.17
C GLU A 421 1.57 52.94 2.59
N LEU A 422 0.50 53.30 1.89
CA LEU A 422 0.33 54.63 1.31
C LEU A 422 0.23 55.72 2.39
N ASN A 423 -0.47 55.45 3.50
CA ASN A 423 -0.65 56.40 4.60
C ASN A 423 0.60 56.55 5.47
N ARG A 424 1.35 55.47 5.69
CA ARG A 424 2.57 55.47 6.51
C ARG A 424 3.74 56.10 5.77
N HIS A 425 3.92 55.74 4.50
CA HIS A 425 5.11 56.13 3.74
C HIS A 425 4.88 57.34 2.83
N HIS A 426 3.62 57.75 2.63
CA HIS A 426 3.25 58.86 1.73
C HIS A 426 3.78 58.69 0.30
N ARG A 427 4.00 57.44 -0.13
CA ARG A 427 4.53 57.06 -1.46
C ARG A 427 4.05 55.66 -1.83
N ILE A 428 4.09 55.33 -3.12
CA ILE A 428 3.77 53.97 -3.57
C ILE A 428 4.95 53.02 -3.29
N THR A 429 4.76 52.10 -2.34
CA THR A 429 5.78 51.09 -2.01
C THR A 429 5.66 49.88 -2.93
N SER A 430 6.73 49.09 -3.04
CA SER A 430 6.71 47.84 -3.80
C SER A 430 5.62 46.88 -3.30
N ALA A 431 5.39 46.83 -1.98
CA ALA A 431 4.34 46.00 -1.38
C ALA A 431 2.93 46.43 -1.80
N ALA A 432 2.62 47.73 -1.74
CA ALA A 432 1.34 48.26 -2.21
C ALA A 432 1.15 48.05 -3.72
N LEU A 433 2.23 48.24 -4.49
CA LEU A 433 2.24 48.01 -5.93
C LEU A 433 1.97 46.53 -6.25
N GLU A 434 2.61 45.59 -5.56
CA GLU A 434 2.40 44.15 -5.73
C GLU A 434 0.93 43.75 -5.48
N GLU A 435 0.30 44.27 -4.44
CA GLU A 435 -1.13 44.02 -4.17
C GLU A 435 -2.03 44.62 -5.27
N LEU A 436 -1.72 45.83 -5.75
CA LEU A 436 -2.45 46.45 -6.87
C LEU A 436 -2.30 45.65 -8.17
N HIS A 437 -1.19 44.95 -8.35
CA HIS A 437 -0.97 44.09 -9.52
C HIS A 437 -1.91 42.87 -9.54
N LEU A 438 -2.48 42.49 -8.40
CA LEU A 438 -3.42 41.38 -8.27
C LEU A 438 -4.88 41.79 -8.57
N VAL A 439 -5.15 43.05 -8.84
CA VAL A 439 -6.50 43.56 -9.09
C VAL A 439 -6.76 43.67 -10.60
N ARG A 440 -7.83 43.06 -11.11
CA ARG A 440 -8.25 43.24 -12.52
C ARG A 440 -8.62 44.69 -12.87
N ARG A 441 -9.18 45.43 -11.90
CA ARG A 441 -9.61 46.83 -12.03
C ARG A 441 -8.98 47.70 -10.93
N PRO A 442 -7.67 47.99 -11.02
CA PRO A 442 -6.95 48.64 -9.94
C PRO A 442 -7.42 50.09 -9.71
N VAL A 443 -7.95 50.77 -10.74
CA VAL A 443 -8.54 52.12 -10.61
C VAL A 443 -9.78 52.11 -9.73
N GLU A 444 -10.66 51.11 -9.87
CA GLU A 444 -11.87 51.00 -9.05
C GLU A 444 -11.54 50.72 -7.58
N LEU A 445 -10.50 49.90 -7.33
CA LEU A 445 -10.02 49.68 -5.98
C LEU A 445 -9.48 50.96 -5.34
N ILE A 446 -8.64 51.72 -6.06
CA ILE A 446 -8.12 52.96 -5.50
C ILE A 446 -9.24 53.99 -5.27
N GLU A 447 -10.25 54.06 -6.15
CA GLU A 447 -11.43 54.90 -5.90
C GLU A 447 -12.18 54.50 -4.62
N GLU A 448 -12.28 53.19 -4.37
CA GLU A 448 -12.94 52.63 -3.19
C GLU A 448 -12.19 53.02 -1.90
N ILE A 449 -10.87 52.88 -1.88
CA ILE A 449 -10.06 53.17 -0.67
C ILE A 449 -9.65 54.64 -0.54
N ALA A 450 -9.79 55.45 -1.60
CA ALA A 450 -9.39 56.86 -1.60
C ALA A 450 -9.92 57.69 -0.41
N PRO A 451 -11.15 57.49 0.11
CA PRO A 451 -11.62 58.20 1.30
C PRO A 451 -10.83 57.93 2.57
N GLU A 452 -10.13 56.78 2.64
CA GLU A 452 -9.33 56.35 3.80
C GLU A 452 -7.84 56.73 3.64
N LEU A 453 -7.45 57.23 2.47
CA LEU A 453 -6.09 57.67 2.19
C LEU A 453 -5.86 59.11 2.67
N ARG A 454 -4.73 59.34 3.32
CA ARG A 454 -4.17 60.68 3.55
C ARG A 454 -3.69 61.25 2.22
N ALA A 455 -3.71 62.58 2.11
CA ALA A 455 -3.21 63.26 0.91
C ALA A 455 -1.76 62.83 0.62
N LEU A 456 -1.54 62.35 -0.59
CA LEU A 456 -0.23 62.01 -1.13
C LEU A 456 0.44 63.26 -1.71
N PRO A 457 1.78 63.37 -1.64
CA PRO A 457 2.52 64.37 -2.38
C PRO A 457 2.18 64.32 -3.88
N PRO A 458 2.09 65.46 -4.59
CA PRO A 458 1.71 65.50 -6.00
C PRO A 458 2.53 64.56 -6.90
N GLN A 459 3.83 64.44 -6.64
CA GLN A 459 4.75 63.58 -7.39
C GLN A 459 4.41 62.08 -7.21
N GLU A 460 4.04 61.67 -6.00
CA GLU A 460 3.68 60.28 -5.68
C GLU A 460 2.28 59.93 -6.16
N ALA A 461 1.35 60.89 -6.09
CA ALA A 461 0.05 60.74 -6.72
C ALA A 461 0.18 60.58 -8.25
N GLU A 462 1.08 61.34 -8.90
CA GLU A 462 1.39 61.15 -10.32
C GLU A 462 2.00 59.77 -10.61
N ALA A 463 2.94 59.30 -9.80
CA ALA A 463 3.55 57.98 -9.94
C ALA A 463 2.51 56.84 -9.82
N LEU A 464 1.60 56.92 -8.84
CA LEU A 464 0.50 55.97 -8.68
C LEU A 464 -0.45 56.02 -9.89
N ILE A 465 -0.83 57.21 -10.36
CA ILE A 465 -1.68 57.38 -11.55
C ILE A 465 -0.98 56.82 -12.80
N GLU A 466 0.32 57.02 -12.96
CA GLU A 466 1.11 56.45 -14.06
C GLU A 466 1.17 54.92 -14.01
N ALA A 467 1.35 54.36 -12.81
CA ALA A 467 1.31 52.90 -12.62
C ALA A 467 -0.07 52.31 -12.98
N LEU A 468 -1.15 53.00 -12.63
CA LEU A 468 -2.52 52.60 -12.97
C LEU A 468 -2.86 52.81 -14.46
N SER A 469 -2.33 53.86 -15.08
CA SER A 469 -2.58 54.19 -16.50
C SER A 469 -1.93 53.17 -17.44
N LYS A 470 -0.75 52.66 -17.10
CA LYS A 470 -0.07 51.57 -17.83
C LYS A 470 -0.92 50.29 -17.94
N ARG A 471 -1.90 50.12 -17.06
CA ARG A 471 -2.82 48.95 -17.02
C ARG A 471 -4.22 49.23 -17.53
N THR A 472 -4.55 50.46 -17.92
CA THR A 472 -5.89 50.82 -18.38
C THR A 472 -5.88 51.30 -19.83
N THR A 473 -6.60 50.58 -20.70
CA THR A 473 -6.75 50.90 -22.13
C THR A 473 -8.05 51.66 -22.46
N ASP A 474 -8.91 51.86 -21.46
CA ASP A 474 -10.26 52.41 -21.57
C ASP A 474 -10.27 53.95 -21.36
N ARG A 475 -11.01 54.69 -22.22
CA ARG A 475 -11.18 56.16 -22.15
C ARG A 475 -11.96 56.68 -20.92
N ARG A 476 -12.92 55.93 -20.37
CA ARG A 476 -13.59 56.18 -19.08
C ARG A 476 -12.62 56.04 -17.91
N SER A 477 -11.74 55.03 -17.91
CA SER A 477 -10.71 54.86 -16.88
C SER A 477 -9.73 56.03 -16.86
N ALA A 478 -9.34 56.57 -18.02
CA ALA A 478 -8.51 57.77 -18.11
C ALA A 478 -9.18 59.02 -17.47
N ARG A 479 -10.49 59.19 -17.63
CA ARG A 479 -11.25 60.27 -16.97
C ARG A 479 -11.35 60.07 -15.45
N ARG A 480 -11.55 58.83 -15.00
CA ARG A 480 -11.57 58.45 -13.58
C ARG A 480 -10.22 58.74 -12.92
N LEU A 481 -9.12 58.38 -13.56
CA LEU A 481 -7.75 58.68 -13.10
C LEU A 481 -7.52 60.19 -12.89
N GLN A 482 -8.06 61.04 -13.77
CA GLN A 482 -7.90 62.49 -13.62
C GLN A 482 -8.68 63.05 -12.42
N GLY A 483 -9.90 62.56 -12.14
CA GLY A 483 -10.64 62.91 -10.93
C GLY A 483 -10.02 62.35 -9.65
N LEU A 484 -9.40 61.17 -9.75
CA LEU A 484 -8.68 60.52 -8.67
C LEU A 484 -7.42 61.30 -8.26
N LYS A 485 -6.66 61.85 -9.23
CA LYS A 485 -5.48 62.69 -8.99
C LYS A 485 -5.80 63.88 -8.08
N THR A 486 -6.93 64.55 -8.31
CA THR A 486 -7.36 65.69 -7.49
C THR A 486 -7.71 65.28 -6.06
N ARG A 487 -8.33 64.11 -5.88
CA ARG A 487 -8.65 63.57 -4.54
C ARG A 487 -7.41 63.12 -3.78
N LEU A 488 -6.50 62.41 -4.45
CA LEU A 488 -5.29 61.88 -3.82
C LEU A 488 -4.32 62.98 -3.37
N THR A 489 -4.29 64.13 -4.04
CA THR A 489 -3.38 65.24 -3.70
C THR A 489 -3.94 66.19 -2.65
N GLY A 490 -5.23 66.09 -2.30
CA GLY A 490 -5.89 67.01 -1.37
C GLY A 490 -5.97 68.46 -1.87
N VAL A 491 -5.56 68.74 -3.11
CA VAL A 491 -5.63 70.07 -3.72
C VAL A 491 -7.04 70.25 -4.26
N PRO A 492 -7.84 71.21 -3.73
CA PRO A 492 -9.16 71.49 -4.28
C PRO A 492 -9.01 71.86 -5.76
N GLU A 493 -9.86 71.27 -6.61
CA GLU A 493 -9.90 71.57 -8.05
C GLU A 493 -9.88 73.10 -8.21
N PRO A 494 -8.88 73.71 -8.89
CA PRO A 494 -8.87 75.14 -9.08
C PRO A 494 -10.20 75.51 -9.72
N ALA A 495 -10.95 76.39 -9.06
CA ALA A 495 -12.30 76.77 -9.45
C ALA A 495 -12.33 76.94 -10.97
N ARG A 496 -13.06 76.05 -11.66
CA ARG A 496 -13.12 76.06 -13.12
C ARG A 496 -13.35 77.52 -13.54
N PRO A 497 -12.46 78.13 -14.34
CA PRO A 497 -12.76 79.44 -14.89
C PRO A 497 -14.12 79.32 -15.56
N ALA A 498 -15.04 80.20 -15.15
CA ALA A 498 -16.41 80.20 -15.62
C ALA A 498 -16.40 79.96 -17.12
N THR A 499 -16.85 78.77 -17.53
CA THR A 499 -16.95 78.45 -18.94
C THR A 499 -17.78 79.57 -19.57
N PRO A 500 -17.27 80.30 -20.58
CA PRO A 500 -18.07 81.33 -21.22
C PRO A 500 -19.35 80.64 -21.69
N LYS A 501 -20.50 81.14 -21.22
CA LYS A 501 -21.84 80.62 -21.52
C LYS A 501 -21.85 80.08 -22.94
N ARG A 502 -21.80 78.76 -23.10
CA ARG A 502 -22.02 78.12 -24.40
C ARG A 502 -23.35 78.66 -24.88
N ARG A 503 -23.33 79.48 -25.93
CA ARG A 503 -24.53 79.86 -26.69
C ARG A 503 -25.31 78.57 -26.89
N ARG A 504 -26.53 78.52 -26.35
CA ARG A 504 -27.48 77.45 -26.62
C ARG A 504 -27.59 77.34 -28.14
N TYR A 505 -26.96 76.33 -28.71
CA TYR A 505 -27.24 75.95 -30.09
C TYR A 505 -28.68 75.45 -30.10
N ASN A 506 -29.51 76.13 -30.88
CA ASN A 506 -30.90 75.78 -31.09
C ASN A 506 -30.94 74.41 -31.77
N PRO A 507 -31.50 73.35 -31.13
CA PRO A 507 -31.54 72.01 -31.71
C PRO A 507 -32.28 71.94 -33.06
N LEU A 508 -33.11 72.94 -33.38
CA LEU A 508 -33.75 73.08 -34.69
C LEU A 508 -32.76 73.37 -35.82
N ALA A 509 -31.64 74.04 -35.57
CA ALA A 509 -30.64 74.34 -36.60
C ALA A 509 -29.86 73.08 -37.02
N LEU A 510 -29.60 72.15 -36.10
CA LEU A 510 -28.94 70.88 -36.42
C LEU A 510 -29.87 69.92 -37.17
N ILE A 511 -31.16 69.95 -36.87
CA ILE A 511 -32.18 69.16 -37.58
C ILE A 511 -32.39 69.69 -39.00
N LEU A 512 -32.37 71.01 -39.21
CA LEU A 512 -32.48 71.62 -40.55
C LEU A 512 -31.28 71.31 -41.44
N VAL A 513 -30.06 71.31 -40.90
CA VAL A 513 -28.85 70.91 -41.65
C VAL A 513 -28.85 69.40 -41.94
N GLY A 514 -29.29 68.58 -40.98
CA GLY A 514 -29.44 67.13 -41.19
C GLY A 514 -30.48 66.79 -42.27
N ALA A 515 -31.63 67.47 -42.27
CA ALA A 515 -32.69 67.27 -43.26
C ALA A 515 -32.28 67.71 -44.67
N ALA A 516 -31.58 68.84 -44.80
CA ALA A 516 -31.10 69.32 -46.11
C ALA A 516 -30.07 68.37 -46.74
N THR A 517 -29.22 67.75 -45.91
CA THR A 517 -28.21 66.79 -46.38
C THR A 517 -28.86 65.47 -46.80
N LEU A 518 -29.90 65.02 -46.10
CA LEU A 518 -30.62 63.79 -46.43
C LEU A 518 -31.43 63.93 -47.73
N VAL A 519 -32.03 65.10 -47.99
CA VAL A 519 -32.74 65.39 -49.24
C VAL A 519 -31.76 65.45 -50.43
N ALA A 520 -30.56 66.01 -50.24
CA ALA A 520 -29.54 66.04 -51.29
C ALA A 520 -29.04 64.64 -51.68
N VAL A 521 -28.88 63.73 -50.71
CA VAL A 521 -28.50 62.34 -50.96
C VAL A 521 -29.63 61.55 -51.63
N LEU A 522 -30.90 61.82 -51.26
CA LEU A 522 -32.05 61.16 -51.88
C LEU A 522 -32.23 61.56 -53.36
N VAL A 523 -31.98 62.83 -53.70
CA VAL A 523 -32.05 63.32 -55.09
C VAL A 523 -30.94 62.70 -55.96
N LEU A 524 -29.76 62.47 -55.39
CA LEU A 524 -28.65 61.82 -56.10
C LEU A 524 -28.88 60.31 -56.34
N LEU A 525 -29.64 59.64 -55.48
CA LEU A 525 -29.99 58.22 -55.64
C LEU A 525 -31.16 57.97 -56.62
N ILE A 526 -32.02 58.96 -56.85
CA ILE A 526 -33.15 58.85 -57.79
C ILE A 526 -32.72 59.08 -59.26
N LEU A 527 -31.58 59.73 -59.50
CA LEU A 527 -31.11 60.07 -60.85
C LEU A 527 -30.09 59.10 -61.46
N ALA A 528 -29.75 57.99 -60.79
CA ALA A 528 -28.83 57.00 -61.34
C ALA A 528 -29.57 55.98 -62.23
N PRO A 529 -29.26 55.87 -63.54
CA PRO A 529 -29.94 54.95 -64.44
C PRO A 529 -29.53 53.49 -64.21
N SER A 530 -30.57 52.66 -64.23
CA SER A 530 -30.55 51.21 -64.13
C SER A 530 -29.85 50.53 -65.32
N THR A 531 -28.94 49.60 -65.03
CA THR A 531 -28.67 48.39 -65.82
C THR A 531 -28.66 47.26 -64.78
N GLY A 532 -29.64 46.36 -64.72
CA GLY A 532 -29.91 45.30 -65.69
C GLY A 532 -28.79 44.25 -65.58
N ASP A 533 -29.00 42.97 -65.25
CA ASP A 533 -30.21 42.16 -65.19
C ASP A 533 -29.82 40.79 -64.58
N ARG A 534 -30.81 40.13 -63.93
CA ARG A 534 -31.03 38.65 -63.87
C ARG A 534 -29.95 37.72 -63.28
N SER A 535 -30.26 36.58 -62.67
CA SER A 535 -31.48 35.75 -62.61
C SER A 535 -31.16 34.62 -61.60
N GLU A 536 -31.99 34.42 -60.57
CA GLU A 536 -33.06 33.39 -60.49
C GLU A 536 -32.57 32.07 -59.88
N LEU A 537 -33.10 31.70 -58.69
CA LEU A 537 -34.27 30.84 -58.42
C LEU A 537 -33.79 29.41 -58.10
N GLY A 538 -34.32 28.68 -57.14
CA GLY A 538 -35.49 28.83 -56.28
C GLY A 538 -35.35 27.86 -55.08
N ARG A 539 -36.02 28.12 -53.95
CA ARG A 539 -37.32 27.51 -53.56
C ARG A 539 -37.24 25.98 -53.47
N THR A 540 -37.54 25.29 -52.38
CA THR A 540 -38.66 25.36 -51.42
C THR A 540 -38.24 24.55 -50.17
N GLY A 541 -38.56 24.90 -48.92
CA GLY A 541 -39.90 24.74 -48.31
C GLY A 541 -39.93 23.51 -47.37
N PRO A 542 -40.79 23.46 -46.33
CA PRO A 542 -40.33 23.25 -44.94
C PRO A 542 -41.05 22.11 -44.16
N SER A 543 -40.73 22.02 -42.85
CA SER A 543 -41.53 21.46 -41.72
C SER A 543 -41.71 19.92 -41.70
N GLU A 544 -41.80 19.18 -40.58
CA GLU A 544 -42.00 19.48 -39.15
C GLU A 544 -41.74 18.19 -38.31
N THR A 545 -41.34 18.38 -37.05
CA THR A 545 -41.66 17.62 -35.81
C THR A 545 -41.74 16.07 -35.72
N GLY A 546 -40.97 15.54 -34.76
CA GLY A 546 -41.54 14.79 -33.61
C GLY A 546 -41.36 13.26 -33.56
N GLY A 547 -40.80 12.76 -32.45
CA GLY A 547 -41.07 11.40 -31.96
C GLY A 547 -39.87 10.58 -31.46
N HIS A 548 -39.63 10.61 -30.15
CA HIS A 548 -39.11 9.48 -29.34
C HIS A 548 -40.33 8.85 -28.61
N PRO A 549 -40.29 7.67 -27.95
CA PRO A 549 -39.19 6.72 -27.67
C PRO A 549 -39.58 5.21 -27.81
N ASP A 550 -38.64 4.30 -27.48
CA ASP A 550 -38.77 2.92 -26.91
C ASP A 550 -37.76 1.95 -27.54
N GLN A 551 -36.73 1.53 -26.79
CA GLN A 551 -36.66 0.33 -25.92
C GLN A 551 -36.74 -1.00 -26.69
N GLY A 552 -35.59 -1.68 -26.78
CA GLY A 552 -35.46 -3.07 -27.20
C GLY A 552 -34.16 -3.68 -26.64
N PRO A 553 -34.19 -4.87 -25.99
CA PRO A 553 -33.07 -5.40 -25.22
C PRO A 553 -32.11 -6.25 -26.07
N TYR A 554 -30.82 -6.16 -25.77
CA TYR A 554 -29.80 -7.05 -26.35
C TYR A 554 -29.83 -8.42 -25.67
N ARG A 555 -30.00 -9.46 -26.51
CA ARG A 555 -29.88 -10.88 -26.15
C ARG A 555 -28.41 -11.29 -25.99
N LEU A 556 -28.12 -12.02 -24.92
CA LEU A 556 -26.93 -12.88 -24.75
C LEU A 556 -27.10 -14.17 -25.58
N PRO A 557 -26.02 -14.73 -26.17
CA PRO A 557 -26.05 -16.10 -26.65
C PRO A 557 -25.66 -17.08 -25.54
N ALA A 558 -26.46 -18.15 -25.45
CA ALA A 558 -26.19 -19.36 -24.69
C ALA A 558 -25.03 -20.15 -25.33
N ILE A 559 -24.22 -20.81 -24.50
CA ILE A 559 -23.30 -21.87 -24.92
C ILE A 559 -23.54 -23.08 -24.01
N ASP A 560 -23.76 -24.21 -24.69
CA ASP A 560 -24.19 -25.51 -24.18
C ASP A 560 -23.22 -26.20 -23.21
N GLU A 561 -23.82 -26.94 -22.28
CA GLU A 561 -23.21 -28.03 -21.53
C GLU A 561 -23.14 -29.29 -22.40
N HIS A 562 -22.00 -30.01 -22.42
CA HIS A 562 -21.88 -31.45 -22.06
C HIS A 562 -20.48 -32.04 -22.33
N PRO A 563 -20.13 -33.23 -21.77
CA PRO A 563 -18.83 -33.50 -21.17
C PRO A 563 -18.05 -34.61 -21.89
N GLU A 564 -16.72 -34.60 -21.85
CA GLU A 564 -15.97 -35.84 -22.08
C GLU A 564 -14.78 -36.02 -21.13
N GLN A 565 -14.82 -37.19 -20.52
CA GLN A 565 -13.82 -37.82 -19.69
C GLN A 565 -12.52 -38.00 -20.48
N ARG A 566 -11.42 -37.43 -20.01
CA ARG A 566 -10.07 -37.90 -20.37
C ARG A 566 -9.35 -38.42 -19.14
N ARG A 567 -9.33 -39.75 -19.03
CA ARG A 567 -8.45 -40.53 -18.17
C ARG A 567 -6.99 -40.21 -18.55
N TYR A 568 -6.26 -39.53 -17.68
CA TYR A 568 -4.80 -39.49 -17.76
C TYR A 568 -4.24 -40.76 -17.09
N ARG A 569 -3.64 -41.62 -17.91
CA ARG A 569 -2.78 -42.73 -17.47
C ARG A 569 -1.49 -42.14 -16.92
N LEU A 570 -1.18 -42.45 -15.65
CA LEU A 570 0.18 -42.36 -15.11
C LEU A 570 1.07 -43.45 -15.77
N PRO A 571 2.33 -43.17 -16.12
CA PRO A 571 3.26 -44.23 -16.47
C PRO A 571 3.71 -44.98 -15.21
N ALA A 572 3.58 -46.30 -15.24
CA ALA A 572 4.21 -47.21 -14.30
C ALA A 572 5.74 -47.11 -14.46
N ILE A 573 6.46 -46.98 -13.35
CA ILE A 573 7.90 -47.23 -13.28
C ILE A 573 8.05 -48.43 -12.36
N ASP A 574 8.13 -49.61 -12.98
CA ASP A 574 8.59 -50.83 -12.33
C ASP A 574 10.11 -50.96 -12.52
N GLY A 575 10.77 -51.36 -11.43
CA GLY A 575 11.62 -52.54 -11.49
C GLY A 575 13.12 -52.35 -11.73
N HIS A 576 13.86 -52.56 -10.64
CA HIS A 576 15.12 -53.30 -10.58
C HIS A 576 16.37 -52.76 -11.27
N SER A 577 17.38 -52.44 -10.45
CA SER A 577 18.76 -52.92 -10.65
C SER A 577 19.55 -52.84 -9.35
N GLU A 578 19.93 -54.00 -8.84
CA GLU A 578 20.93 -54.22 -7.79
C GLU A 578 22.34 -54.40 -8.46
N PRO A 579 23.45 -54.59 -7.73
CA PRO A 579 24.55 -53.62 -7.72
C PRO A 579 25.80 -54.06 -8.52
N GLY A 580 26.45 -53.10 -9.17
CA GLY A 580 27.75 -53.27 -9.82
C GLY A 580 28.91 -52.86 -8.91
N ARG A 581 29.72 -53.85 -8.51
CA ARG A 581 31.04 -53.67 -7.90
C ARG A 581 32.07 -53.13 -8.91
N SER A 582 33.13 -52.55 -8.34
CA SER A 582 34.51 -52.40 -8.85
C SER A 582 34.89 -51.03 -9.43
N GLY A 583 36.00 -50.51 -8.91
CA GLY A 583 36.58 -49.25 -9.35
C GLY A 583 37.57 -48.66 -8.35
N GLN A 584 38.59 -49.43 -7.95
CA GLN A 584 39.75 -48.94 -7.22
C GLN A 584 40.42 -47.79 -7.99
N ARG A 585 40.62 -46.63 -7.35
CA ARG A 585 41.77 -45.76 -7.64
C ARG A 585 42.34 -45.18 -6.37
N ARG A 586 43.64 -45.46 -6.20
CA ARG A 586 44.55 -45.00 -5.16
C ARG A 586 44.92 -43.53 -5.38
N HIS A 587 44.86 -42.72 -4.34
CA HIS A 587 45.76 -41.60 -4.02
C HIS A 587 45.70 -41.50 -2.48
N GLY A 588 46.74 -41.82 -1.70
CA GLY A 588 47.99 -41.06 -1.57
C GLY A 588 47.80 -39.99 -0.47
N PRO A 589 48.45 -40.09 0.71
CA PRO A 589 48.11 -39.26 1.87
C PRO A 589 48.92 -37.95 1.90
N PRO A 590 48.40 -36.86 2.47
CA PRO A 590 49.24 -35.89 3.18
C PRO A 590 49.24 -36.29 4.66
N GLY A 591 50.37 -36.46 5.32
CA GLY A 591 51.40 -35.44 5.42
C GLY A 591 51.39 -34.98 6.87
N THR A 592 52.16 -35.69 7.69
CA THR A 592 52.49 -35.36 9.08
C THR A 592 53.12 -33.97 9.17
N GLY A 593 52.47 -33.06 9.90
CA GLY A 593 53.03 -31.77 10.28
C GLY A 593 52.96 -31.61 11.79
N ALA A 594 53.99 -32.11 12.48
CA ALA A 594 54.25 -31.80 13.88
C ALA A 594 54.66 -30.31 14.00
N GLY A 595 54.08 -29.60 14.97
CA GLY A 595 54.37 -28.19 15.19
C GLY A 595 53.80 -27.70 16.52
N ARG A 596 54.45 -28.07 17.63
CA ARG A 596 54.44 -27.40 18.93
C ARG A 596 55.88 -27.45 19.45
N PRO A 597 56.31 -26.63 20.42
CA PRO A 597 55.74 -25.38 20.96
C PRO A 597 56.83 -24.29 21.09
N MET A 598 56.48 -23.08 21.56
CA MET A 598 57.38 -22.23 22.37
C MET A 598 56.54 -21.22 23.20
N PRO A 599 57.10 -20.65 24.29
CA PRO A 599 56.37 -20.37 25.52
C PRO A 599 56.37 -18.89 25.94
N GLY A 600 55.44 -18.56 26.84
CA GLY A 600 55.70 -17.69 27.99
C GLY A 600 55.58 -16.17 27.84
N GLN A 601 55.27 -15.56 28.99
CA GLN A 601 55.24 -14.14 29.38
C GLN A 601 53.89 -13.44 29.05
N SER A 602 53.11 -12.93 30.01
CA SER A 602 53.30 -12.63 31.45
C SER A 602 51.95 -12.64 32.16
#